data_AF-A0A968B825-F1
#
_entry.id   AF-A0A968B825-F1
#
_cell.length_a   1.000
_cell.length_b   1.000
_cell.length_c   1.000
_cell.angle_alpha   90.00
_cell.angle_beta   90.00
_cell.angle_gamma   90.00
#
_symmetry.space_group_name_H-M   'P 1'
#
loop_
_entity.id
_entity.type
_entity.pdbx_description
1 polymer ?
#
loop_
_entity_poly.entity_id
_entity_poly.type
_entity_poly.pdbx_seq_one_letter_code
_entity_poly.pdbx_strand_id
1 'polypeptide(L)'
;MTKVTIQTRNDWAKRKIASAINTEAELLQKAIARIRDKLQDFEARYGKLDREALYGKIDDMELLEWEGEIEVLERLRERLKSLEEITFEYK
;
A
#
# COMPACT_ATOMS: atom_id res chain seq x y z
N MET A 1 20.72 -3.76 -1.32
CA MET A 1 19.98 -5.04 -1.36
C MET A 1 20.26 -5.77 -0.05
N THR A 2 19.23 -6.02 0.75
CA THR A 2 19.39 -6.70 2.05
C THR A 2 18.81 -8.11 1.91
N LYS A 3 19.61 -9.13 2.21
CA LYS A 3 19.19 -10.54 2.11
C LYS A 3 18.91 -11.09 3.50
N VAL A 4 17.71 -11.63 3.69
CA VAL A 4 17.31 -12.40 4.89
C VAL A 4 17.15 -13.86 4.49
N THR A 5 17.75 -14.79 5.23
CA THR A 5 17.66 -16.23 4.96
C THR A 5 17.03 -16.92 6.16
N ILE A 6 15.92 -17.64 5.93
CA ILE A 6 15.24 -18.45 6.96
C ILE A 6 15.47 -19.92 6.63
N GLN A 7 16.05 -20.67 7.56
CA GLN A 7 16.32 -22.10 7.39
C GLN A 7 15.45 -22.91 8.35
N THR A 8 14.68 -23.85 7.80
CA THR A 8 13.89 -24.79 8.59
C THR A 8 13.72 -26.11 7.84
N ARG A 9 13.75 -27.22 8.60
CA ARG A 9 13.43 -28.56 8.08
C ARG A 9 11.92 -28.87 8.16
N ASN A 10 11.14 -27.97 8.76
CA ASN A 10 9.71 -28.16 8.98
C ASN A 10 8.90 -27.56 7.82
N ASP A 11 8.23 -28.41 7.03
CA ASP A 11 7.45 -27.95 5.88
C ASP A 11 6.18 -27.17 6.27
N TRP A 12 5.61 -27.43 7.45
CA TRP A 12 4.51 -26.60 7.95
C TRP A 12 4.97 -25.16 8.19
N ALA A 13 6.19 -24.96 8.72
CA ALA A 13 6.74 -23.62 8.91
C ALA A 13 6.97 -22.90 7.57
N LYS A 14 7.51 -23.60 6.55
CA LYS A 14 7.68 -23.03 5.19
C LYS A 14 6.35 -22.53 4.62
N ARG A 15 5.31 -23.38 4.66
CA ARG A 15 3.97 -23.02 4.18
C ARG A 15 3.36 -21.87 4.97
N LYS A 16 3.57 -21.85 6.29
CA LYS A 16 3.01 -20.81 7.16
C LYS A 16 3.62 -19.44 6.89
N ILE A 17 4.93 -19.38 6.64
CA ILE A 17 5.63 -18.13 6.27
C ILE A 17 5.12 -17.62 4.92
N ALA A 18 5.05 -18.49 3.91
CA ALA A 18 4.52 -18.12 2.59
C ALA A 18 3.08 -17.62 2.67
N SER A 19 2.22 -18.34 3.41
CA SER A 19 0.84 -17.92 3.64
C SER A 19 0.75 -16.58 4.36
N ALA A 20 1.58 -16.33 5.38
CA ALA A 20 1.55 -15.07 6.12
C ALA A 20 1.94 -13.87 5.23
N ILE A 21 2.96 -14.02 4.40
CA ILE A 21 3.38 -13.00 3.44
C ILE A 21 2.27 -12.71 2.42
N ASN A 22 1.66 -13.76 1.85
CA ASN A 22 0.55 -13.61 0.92
C ASN A 22 -0.66 -12.92 1.56
N THR A 23 -1.02 -13.31 2.79
CA THR A 23 -2.13 -12.69 3.52
C THR A 23 -1.87 -11.21 3.78
N GLU A 24 -0.65 -10.84 4.19
CA GLU A 24 -0.30 -9.44 4.41
C GLU A 24 -0.36 -8.64 3.09
N ALA A 25 0.14 -9.21 1.99
CA ALA A 25 0.05 -8.59 0.67
C ALA A 25 -1.42 -8.35 0.25
N GLU A 26 -2.31 -9.33 0.45
CA GLU A 26 -3.75 -9.18 0.16
C GLU A 26 -4.40 -8.09 1.02
N LEU A 27 -4.02 -7.96 2.29
CA LEU A 27 -4.52 -6.91 3.18
C LEU A 27 -4.07 -5.52 2.72
N LEU A 28 -2.79 -5.39 2.35
CA LEU A 28 -2.24 -4.15 1.80
C LEU A 28 -2.94 -3.77 0.48
N GLN A 29 -3.18 -4.73 -0.41
CA GLN A 29 -3.92 -4.50 -1.65
C GLN A 29 -5.34 -3.97 -1.39
N LYS A 30 -6.06 -4.55 -0.42
CA LYS A 30 -7.39 -4.08 -0.02
C LYS A 30 -7.36 -2.67 0.58
N ALA A 31 -6.36 -2.36 1.40
CA ALA A 31 -6.19 -1.03 1.96
C ALA A 31 -5.90 0.01 0.86
N ILE A 32 -4.99 -0.32 -0.07
CA ILE A 32 -4.66 0.51 -1.24
C ILE A 32 -5.91 0.76 -2.10
N ALA A 33 -6.73 -0.26 -2.34
CA ALA A 33 -7.96 -0.11 -3.12
C ALA A 33 -8.92 0.89 -2.46
N ARG A 34 -9.16 0.77 -1.15
CA ARG A 34 -10.04 1.70 -0.43
C ARG A 34 -9.55 3.15 -0.48
N ILE A 35 -8.25 3.38 -0.35
CA ILE A 35 -7.70 4.75 -0.44
C ILE A 35 -7.84 5.28 -1.86
N ARG A 36 -7.60 4.45 -2.88
CA ARG A 36 -7.83 4.84 -4.28
C ARG A 36 -9.28 5.24 -4.52
N ASP A 37 -10.24 4.49 -3.98
CA ASP A 37 -11.67 4.81 -4.10
C ASP A 37 -11.95 6.19 -3.46
N LYS A 38 -11.41 6.48 -2.27
CA LYS A 38 -11.54 7.81 -1.64
C LYS A 38 -10.92 8.92 -2.48
N LEU A 39 -9.74 8.71 -3.04
CA LEU A 39 -9.08 9.70 -3.90
C LEU A 39 -9.89 9.95 -5.18
N GLN A 40 -10.49 8.90 -5.75
CA GLN A 40 -11.35 9.03 -6.91
C GLN A 40 -12.65 9.77 -6.59
N ASP A 41 -13.24 9.55 -5.42
CA ASP A 41 -14.40 10.30 -4.93
C ASP A 41 -14.05 11.79 -4.74
N PHE A 42 -12.86 12.09 -4.24
CA PHE A 42 -12.36 13.46 -4.11
C PHE A 42 -12.15 14.11 -5.48
N GLU A 43 -11.51 13.41 -6.42
CA GLU A 43 -11.36 13.86 -7.82
C GLU A 43 -12.70 14.12 -8.50
N ALA A 44 -13.70 13.27 -8.25
CA ALA A 44 -15.03 13.45 -8.82
C ALA A 44 -15.73 14.73 -8.31
N ARG A 45 -15.45 15.14 -7.06
CA ARG A 45 -16.02 16.34 -6.44
C ARG A 45 -15.31 17.62 -6.86
N TYR A 46 -13.98 17.57 -6.94
CA TYR A 46 -13.16 18.78 -7.08
C TYR A 46 -12.41 18.90 -8.43
N GLY A 47 -12.49 17.88 -9.28
CA GLY A 47 -11.77 17.82 -10.55
C GLY A 47 -10.38 17.20 -10.43
N LYS A 48 -9.59 17.29 -11.52
CA LYS A 48 -8.25 16.71 -11.57
C LYS A 48 -7.35 17.26 -10.45
N LEU A 49 -6.62 16.36 -9.80
CA LEU A 49 -5.70 16.63 -8.70
C LEU A 49 -4.50 17.45 -9.15
N ASP A 50 -4.65 18.77 -9.15
CA ASP A 50 -3.54 19.71 -9.20
C ASP A 50 -3.51 20.50 -7.90
N ARG A 51 -2.55 20.15 -7.03
CA ARG A 51 -2.42 20.69 -5.66
C ARG A 51 -2.39 22.22 -5.65
N GLU A 52 -1.68 22.83 -6.60
CA GLU A 52 -1.59 24.30 -6.71
C GLU A 52 -2.91 24.90 -7.19
N ALA A 53 -3.67 24.17 -8.01
CA ALA A 53 -4.96 24.61 -8.51
C ALA A 53 -6.09 24.52 -7.46
N LEU A 54 -5.93 23.68 -6.43
CA LEU A 54 -6.91 23.43 -5.36
C LEU A 54 -6.74 24.36 -4.15
N TYR A 55 -5.54 24.90 -3.94
CA TYR A 55 -5.23 25.79 -2.81
C TYR A 55 -6.12 27.06 -2.84
N GLY A 56 -6.85 27.32 -1.75
CA GLY A 56 -7.79 28.43 -1.63
C GLY A 56 -9.13 28.26 -2.39
N LYS A 57 -9.37 27.09 -3.00
CA LYS A 57 -10.67 26.74 -3.63
C LYS A 57 -11.44 25.65 -2.90
N ILE A 58 -10.74 24.80 -2.15
CA ILE A 58 -11.31 23.76 -1.30
C ILE A 58 -11.07 24.16 0.17
N ASP A 59 -11.89 23.63 1.06
CA ASP A 59 -11.64 23.69 2.49
C ASP A 59 -10.25 23.14 2.85
N ASP A 60 -9.51 23.87 3.67
CA ASP A 60 -8.12 23.55 4.02
C ASP A 60 -8.00 22.19 4.75
N MET A 61 -9.02 21.78 5.50
CA MET A 61 -9.04 20.50 6.20
C MET A 61 -9.24 19.34 5.22
N GLU A 62 -10.16 19.47 4.26
CA GLU A 62 -10.35 18.46 3.22
C GLU A 62 -9.11 18.31 2.32
N LEU A 63 -8.43 19.42 2.01
CA LEU A 63 -7.17 19.39 1.27
C LEU A 63 -6.07 18.66 2.06
N LEU A 64 -5.97 18.92 3.36
CA LEU A 64 -4.99 18.28 4.24
C LEU A 64 -5.26 16.78 4.41
N GLU A 65 -6.52 16.38 4.54
CA GLU A 65 -6.91 14.97 4.57
C GLU A 65 -6.54 14.25 3.26
N TRP A 66 -6.81 14.88 2.11
CA TRP A 66 -6.44 14.34 0.80
C TRP A 66 -4.92 14.15 0.65
N GLU A 67 -4.12 15.12 1.08
CA GLU A 67 -2.65 15.01 1.09
C GLU A 67 -2.18 13.85 1.99
N GLY A 68 -2.78 13.70 3.17
CA GLY A 68 -2.49 12.59 4.07
C GLY A 68 -2.81 11.23 3.46
N GLU A 69 -3.94 11.10 2.77
CA GLU A 69 -4.35 9.87 2.08
C GLU A 69 -3.36 9.50 0.96
N ILE A 70 -2.81 10.48 0.24
CA ILE A 70 -1.75 10.25 -0.77
C ILE A 70 -0.47 9.71 -0.12
N GLU A 71 -0.01 10.34 0.96
CA GLU A 71 1.20 9.91 1.67
C GLU A 71 1.03 8.48 2.24
N VAL A 72 -0.15 8.16 2.77
CA VAL A 72 -0.47 6.80 3.22
C VAL A 72 -0.47 5.82 2.05
N LEU A 73 -1.08 6.18 0.91
CA LEU A 73 -1.11 5.35 -0.28
C LEU A 73 0.29 5.00 -0.79
N GLU A 74 1.20 5.98 -0.83
CA GLU A 74 2.60 5.75 -1.21
C GLU A 74 3.29 4.77 -0.27
N ARG A 75 3.18 4.99 1.05
CA ARG A 75 3.75 4.10 2.06
C ARG A 75 3.22 2.66 1.96
N LEU A 76 1.93 2.48 1.71
CA LEU A 76 1.35 1.15 1.56
C LEU A 76 1.83 0.46 0.28
N ARG A 77 1.99 1.21 -0.83
CA ARG A 77 2.54 0.67 -2.08
C ARG A 77 3.98 0.22 -1.92
N GLU A 78 4.81 0.98 -1.22
CA GLU A 78 6.19 0.58 -0.92
C GLU A 78 6.24 -0.73 -0.13
N ARG A 79 5.41 -0.85 0.90
CA ARG A 79 5.29 -2.08 1.69
C ARG A 79 4.83 -3.27 0.85
N LEU A 80 3.78 -3.09 0.05
CA LEU A 80 3.28 -4.14 -0.83
C LEU A 80 4.37 -4.62 -1.79
N LYS A 81 5.06 -3.67 -2.45
CA LYS A 81 6.17 -3.97 -3.35
C LYS A 81 7.26 -4.78 -2.66
N SER A 82 7.64 -4.40 -1.43
CA SER A 82 8.64 -5.15 -0.66
C SER A 82 8.24 -6.59 -0.34
N LEU A 83 6.94 -6.88 -0.21
CA LEU A 83 6.43 -8.25 -0.03
C LEU A 83 6.38 -9.00 -1.36
N GLU A 84 5.99 -8.34 -2.45
CA GLU A 84 5.94 -8.92 -3.80
C GLU A 84 7.33 -9.29 -4.36
N GLU A 85 8.38 -8.61 -3.90
CA GLU A 85 9.77 -8.92 -4.23
C GLU A 85 10.33 -10.15 -3.49
N ILE A 86 9.60 -10.69 -2.50
CA ILE A 86 10.05 -11.87 -1.75
C ILE A 86 9.95 -13.11 -2.62
N THR A 87 11.08 -13.80 -2.78
CA THR A 87 11.18 -15.07 -3.51
C THR A 87 11.50 -16.22 -2.55
N PHE A 88 10.84 -17.36 -2.74
CA PHE A 88 11.09 -18.58 -1.97
C PHE A 88 11.96 -19.54 -2.79
N GLU A 89 13.21 -19.70 -2.38
CA GLU A 89 14.12 -20.71 -2.94
C GLU A 89 14.04 -21.99 -2.11
N TYR A 90 13.69 -23.10 -2.76
CA TYR A 90 13.72 -24.43 -2.14
C TYR A 90 14.99 -25.16 -2.59
N LYS A 91 15.79 -25.64 -1.63
CA LYS A 91 16.92 -26.55 -1.86
C LYS A 91 16.54 -27.98 -1.53
#